data_AF-A0A554LNF2-F1
#
_entry.id   AF-A0A554LNF2-F1
#
_cell.length_a   1.000
_cell.length_b   1.000
_cell.length_c   1.000
_cell.angle_alpha   90.00
_cell.angle_beta   90.00
_cell.angle_gamma   90.00
#
_symmetry.space_group_name_H-M   'P 1'
#
loop_
_entity.id
_entity.type
_entity.pdbx_description
1 polymer ?
#
loop_
_entity_poly.entity_id
_entity_poly.type
_entity_poly.pdbx_seq_one_letter_code
_entity_poly.pdbx_strand_id
1 'polypeptide(L)' 'MRVSFWQVFRINSDNSIEPMRRIRIGGVEFGPGVRFTRGVSFGGIDLSLYIGKDFEVEEIGEVWVVRSIYNQ' A
#
# COMPACT_ATOMS: atom_id res chain seq x y z
N MET A 1 -9.10 4.70 9.99
CA MET A 1 -9.81 5.39 8.90
C MET A 1 -9.75 4.55 7.63
N ARG A 2 -10.80 4.56 6.81
CA ARG A 2 -10.87 3.82 5.55
C ARG A 2 -10.33 4.68 4.40
N VAL A 3 -9.39 4.13 3.61
CA VAL A 3 -8.79 4.79 2.44
C VAL A 3 -8.75 3.84 1.25
N SER A 4 -8.93 4.37 0.05
CA SER A 4 -8.80 3.59 -1.18
C SER A 4 -7.33 3.32 -1.49
N PHE A 5 -7.06 2.18 -2.14
CA PHE A 5 -5.77 1.89 -2.77
C PHE A 5 -5.23 3.10 -3.55
N TRP A 6 -6.08 3.78 -4.31
CA TRP A 6 -5.68 4.90 -5.17
C TRP A 6 -5.31 6.19 -4.42
N GLN A 7 -5.65 6.28 -3.13
CA GLN A 7 -5.20 7.39 -2.27
C GLN A 7 -3.82 7.14 -1.69
N VAL A 8 -3.34 5.90 -1.77
CA VAL A 8 -2.09 5.44 -1.17
C VAL A 8 -1.06 5.12 -2.24
N PHE A 9 -1.50 4.57 -3.36
CA PHE A 9 -0.67 4.01 -4.40
C PHE A 9 -1.07 4.56 -5.77
N ARG A 10 -0.07 4.68 -6.64
CA ARG A 10 -0.25 4.82 -8.08
C ARG A 10 0.28 3.58 -8.79
N ILE A 11 -0.24 3.32 -9.98
CA ILE A 11 0.32 2.37 -10.93
C ILE A 11 1.04 3.17 -12.02
N ASN A 12 2.32 2.91 -12.20
CA ASN A 12 3.16 3.55 -13.22
C ASN A 12 2.94 2.91 -14.59
N SER A 13 3.45 3.53 -15.66
CA SER A 13 3.31 3.03 -17.03
C SER A 13 3.96 1.67 -17.28
N ASP A 14 4.94 1.27 -16.45
CA ASP A 14 5.59 -0.04 -16.46
C ASP A 14 4.84 -1.09 -15.62
N ASN A 15 3.62 -0.78 -15.16
CA ASN A 15 2.81 -1.57 -14.22
C ASN A 15 3.42 -1.73 -12.82
N SER A 16 4.46 -0.98 -12.47
CA SER A 16 4.93 -0.95 -11.09
C SER A 16 3.96 -0.18 -10.19
N ILE A 17 3.76 -0.67 -8.98
CA ILE A 17 3.02 0.00 -7.92
C ILE A 17 4.01 0.86 -7.14
N GLU A 18 3.65 2.12 -6.91
CA GLU A 18 4.46 3.06 -6.14
C GLU A 18 3.58 3.75 -5.08
N PRO A 19 4.02 3.81 -3.81
CA PRO A 19 3.33 4.54 -2.77
C PRO A 19 3.48 6.05 -2.99
N MET A 20 2.37 6.78 -2.87
CA MET A 20 2.34 8.23 -2.98
C MET A 20 2.66 8.93 -1.65
N ARG A 21 2.74 8.17 -0.55
CA ARG A 21 3.08 8.63 0.80
C ARG A 21 3.74 7.53 1.63
N ARG A 22 4.28 7.88 2.80
CA ARG A 22 4.81 6.88 3.74
C ARG A 22 3.68 6.00 4.28
N ILE A 23 3.89 4.70 4.16
CA ILE A 23 2.94 3.69 4.61
C ILE A 23 3.68 2.50 5.23
N ARG A 24 3.08 1.90 6.26
CA ARG A 24 3.57 0.70 6.92
C ARG A 24 2.57 -0.44 6.77
N ILE A 25 3.00 -1.56 6.21
CA ILE A 25 2.19 -2.75 5.94
C ILE A 25 2.96 -3.99 6.40
N GLY A 26 2.32 -4.86 7.20
CA GLY A 26 2.97 -6.10 7.67
C GLY A 26 4.27 -5.86 8.42
N GLY A 27 4.42 -4.71 9.11
CA GLY A 27 5.64 -4.31 9.82
C GLY A 27 6.70 -3.64 8.96
N VAL A 28 6.56 -3.59 7.63
CA VAL A 28 7.50 -2.93 6.73
C VAL A 28 7.00 -1.53 6.38
N GLU A 29 7.86 -0.52 6.53
CA GLU A 29 7.57 0.86 6.13
C GLU A 29 8.27 1.20 4.81
N PHE A 30 7.57 1.86 3.91
CA PHE A 30 8.09 2.37 2.64
C PHE A 30 7.36 3.64 2.22
N GLY A 31 7.93 4.37 1.27
CA GLY A 31 7.41 5.66 0.81
C GLY A 31 7.77 5.96 -0.63
N PRO A 32 7.48 7.19 -1.11
CA PRO A 32 7.68 7.59 -2.50
C PRO A 32 9.07 7.25 -3.05
N GLY A 33 9.12 6.83 -4.31
CA GLY A 33 10.35 6.36 -4.97
C GLY A 33 10.60 4.85 -4.88
N VAL A 34 9.92 4.12 -3.99
CA VAL A 34 9.98 2.66 -3.96
C VAL A 34 9.00 2.08 -4.99
N ARG A 35 9.48 1.19 -5.87
CA ARG A 35 8.65 0.56 -6.92
C ARG A 35 8.54 -0.93 -6.71
N PHE A 36 7.33 -1.44 -6.87
CA PHE A 36 7.01 -2.86 -6.70
C PHE A 36 6.43 -3.40 -8.00
N THR A 37 6.96 -4.52 -8.48
CA THR A 37 6.36 -5.27 -9.57
C THR A 37 5.40 -6.31 -9.02
N ARG A 38 4.53 -6.83 -9.89
CA ARG A 38 3.58 -7.90 -9.56
C ARG A 38 4.34 -9.12 -9.01
N GLY A 39 3.88 -9.67 -7.88
CA GLY A 39 4.48 -10.84 -7.23
C GLY A 39 5.54 -10.52 -6.16
N VAL A 40 5.83 -9.24 -5.88
CA VAL A 40 6.66 -8.85 -4.73
C VAL A 40 5.81 -8.80 -3.46
N SER A 41 6.22 -9.52 -2.43
CA SER A 41 5.52 -9.59 -1.14
C SER A 41 6.24 -8.85 -0.03
N PHE A 42 5.51 -8.04 0.75
CA PHE A 42 6.00 -7.32 1.94
C PHE A 42 5.37 -7.89 3.19
N GLY A 43 6.18 -8.47 4.09
CA GLY A 43 5.66 -9.18 5.25
C GLY A 43 4.69 -10.31 4.87
N GLY A 44 4.87 -10.90 3.68
CA GLY A 44 3.98 -11.93 3.12
C GLY A 44 2.77 -11.42 2.33
N ILE A 45 2.63 -10.10 2.13
CA ILE A 45 1.49 -9.47 1.46
C ILE A 45 1.88 -9.03 0.04
N ASP A 46 1.25 -9.61 -0.98
CA ASP A 46 1.35 -9.15 -2.38
C ASP A 46 0.35 -8.01 -2.63
N LEU A 47 0.84 -6.78 -2.75
CA LEU A 47 0.01 -5.58 -2.93
C LEU A 47 -0.79 -5.58 -4.23
N SER A 48 -0.35 -6.34 -5.25
CA SER A 48 -1.06 -6.41 -6.53
C SER A 48 -2.42 -7.10 -6.42
N LEU A 49 -2.62 -7.93 -5.39
CA LEU A 49 -3.90 -8.58 -5.09
C LEU A 49 -4.95 -7.61 -4.53
N TYR A 50 -4.53 -6.42 -4.08
CA TYR A 50 -5.38 -5.45 -3.42
C TYR A 50 -5.57 -4.16 -4.23
N ILE A 51 -5.22 -4.18 -5.52
CA ILE A 51 -5.49 -3.07 -6.43
C ILE A 51 -6.99 -2.75 -6.42
N GLY A 52 -7.32 -1.49 -6.15
CA GLY A 52 -8.69 -0.99 -6.07
C GLY A 52 -9.46 -1.40 -4.80
N LYS A 53 -8.82 -2.09 -3.84
CA LYS A 53 -9.42 -2.38 -2.52
C LYS A 53 -9.23 -1.20 -1.57
N ASP A 54 -9.96 -1.23 -0.47
CA ASP A 54 -9.82 -0.25 0.59
C ASP A 54 -8.99 -0.81 1.75
N PHE A 55 -8.28 0.07 2.43
CA PHE A 55 -7.46 -0.20 3.60
C PHE A 55 -8.03 0.48 4.83
N GLU A 56 -8.05 -0.23 5.95
CA GLU A 56 -8.17 0.38 7.27
C GLU A 56 -6.77 0.83 7.69
N VAL A 57 -6.58 2.14 7.85
CA VAL A 57 -5.30 2.73 8.24
C VAL A 57 -5.42 3.54 9.52
N GLU A 58 -4.34 3.54 10.29
CA GLU A 58 -4.14 4.44 11.43
C GLU A 58 -3.01 5.41 11.10
N GLU A 59 -3.23 6.70 11.30
CA GLU A 59 -2.20 7.70 11.07
C GLU A 59 -1.36 7.90 12.33
N ILE A 60 -0.06 7.62 12.23
CA ILE A 60 0.90 7.77 13.32
C ILE A 60 2.01 8.69 12.82
N GLY A 61 1.95 9.97 13.22
CA GLY A 61 2.79 11.01 12.63
C GLY A 61 2.50 11.13 11.14
N GLU A 62 3.53 11.07 10.29
CA GLU A 62 3.38 11.16 8.83
C GLU A 62 3.14 9.79 8.15
N VAL A 63 3.11 8.70 8.93
CA VAL A 63 3.03 7.34 8.42
C VAL A 63 1.61 6.81 8.56
N TRP A 64 1.05 6.29 7.46
CA TRP A 64 -0.18 5.51 7.53
C TRP A 64 0.16 4.05 7.82
N VAL A 65 -0.38 3.50 8.90
CA VAL A 65 -0.19 2.11 9.30
C VAL A 65 -1.41 1.30 8.90
N VAL A 66 -1.26 0.36 7.99
CA VAL A 66 -2.35 -0.53 7.57
C VAL A 66 -2.65 -1.52 8.69
N ARG A 67 -3.89 -1.48 9.19
CA ARG A 67 -4.42 -2.39 10.20
C ARG A 67 -5.19 -3.54 9.59
N SER A 68 -5.91 -3.30 8.49
CA SER A 68 -6.69 -4.32 7.79
C SER A 68 -6.89 -3.94 6.32
N ILE A 69 -7.20 -4.93 5.49
CA ILE A 69 -7.55 -4.75 4.08
C ILE A 69 -8.95 -5.27 3.86
N TYR A 70 -9.83 -4.44 3.31
CA TYR A 70 -11.21 -4.80 3.01
C TYR A 70 -11.24 -5.64 1.72
N ASN A 71 -11.40 -6.96 1.86
CA ASN A 71 -11.25 -7.88 0.73
C ASN A 71 -12.58 -8.24 0.04
N GLN A 72 -13.68 -8.28 0.78
CA GLN A 72 -15.09 -8.35 0.39
C GLN A 72 -15.92 -8.42 1.67
#